data_AF-A0A4Y3FUA7-F1
#
_entry.id   AF-A0A4Y3FUA7-F1
#
_cell.length_a   1.000
_cell.length_b   1.000
_cell.length_c   1.000
_cell.angle_alpha   90.00
_cell.angle_beta   90.00
_cell.angle_gamma   90.00
#
_symmetry.space_group_name_H-M   'P 1'
#
loop_
_entity.id
_entity.type
_entity.pdbx_description
1 polymer ?
#
loop_
_entity_poly.entity_id
_entity_poly.type
_entity_poly.pdbx_seq_one_letter_code
_entity_poly.pdbx_strand_id
1 'polypeptide(L)' 'MHPETCSDQDVIRIITQLDQDRAWLLEQIDRGRWSNLRLDLAALERELEQLLRQVLKQCGDGKSVS' A
#
# COMPACT_ATOMS: atom_id res chain seq x y z
N MET A 1 -12.74 20.41 19.44
CA MET A 1 -12.94 19.91 18.07
C MET A 1 -11.61 20.08 17.37
N HIS A 2 -10.81 19.01 17.30
CA HIS A 2 -9.49 19.07 16.64
C HIS A 2 -9.72 18.97 15.13
N PRO A 3 -9.10 19.83 14.30
CA PRO A 3 -9.19 19.67 12.87
C PRO A 3 -8.45 18.39 12.48
N GLU A 4 -9.18 17.45 11.91
CA GLU A 4 -8.69 16.14 11.48
C GLU A 4 -7.96 16.29 10.14
N THR A 5 -6.82 16.97 10.15
CA THR A 5 -5.91 16.96 9.00
C THR A 5 -5.01 15.74 9.14
N CYS A 6 -5.40 14.64 8.49
CA CYS A 6 -4.49 13.56 8.14
C CYS A 6 -3.33 14.20 7.37
N SER A 7 -2.21 14.46 8.04
CA SER A 7 -1.05 15.14 7.46
C SER A 7 -0.46 14.21 6.40
N ASP A 8 0.16 14.74 5.33
CA ASP A 8 0.89 13.94 4.34
C ASP A 8 1.85 12.93 5.00
N GLN A 9 2.35 13.24 6.20
CA GLN A 9 3.17 12.31 7.00
C GLN A 9 2.41 11.08 7.51
N ASP A 10 1.15 11.22 7.93
CA ASP A 10 0.32 10.09 8.34
C ASP A 10 -0.03 9.21 7.14
N VAL A 11 -0.29 9.84 5.99
CA VAL A 11 -0.53 9.13 4.72
C VAL A 11 0.71 8.35 4.31
N ILE A 12 1.89 8.96 4.32
CA ILE A 12 3.16 8.30 4.01
C ILE A 12 3.42 7.13 4.98
N ARG A 13 3.15 7.31 6.27
CA ARG A 13 3.30 6.26 7.29
C ARG A 13 2.38 5.06 6.99
N ILE A 14 1.11 5.31 6.68
CA ILE A 14 0.15 4.27 6.35
C ILE A 14 0.56 3.53 5.06
N ILE A 15 0.97 4.26 4.02
CA ILE A 15 1.48 3.67 2.79
C ILE A 15 2.68 2.77 3.06
N THR A 16 3.62 3.22 3.89
CA THR A 16 4.82 2.45 4.24
C THR A 16 4.46 1.16 4.97
N GLN A 17 3.49 1.21 5.88
CA GLN A 17 3.02 0.01 6.59
C GLN A 17 2.35 -0.98 5.63
N LEU A 18 1.46 -0.49 4.76
CA LEU A 18 0.77 -1.33 3.77
C LEU A 18 1.75 -1.96 2.76
N ASP A 19 2.84 -1.26 2.42
CA ASP A 19 3.90 -1.80 1.56
C ASP A 19 4.64 -2.97 2.24
N GLN A 20 4.96 -2.84 3.52
CA GLN A 20 5.57 -3.90 4.33
C GLN A 20 4.64 -5.10 4.49
N ASP A 21 3.36 -4.86 4.79
CA ASP A 21 2.37 -5.92 4.95
C ASP A 21 2.16 -6.68 3.63
N ARG A 22 2.14 -5.96 2.50
CA ARG A 22 2.07 -6.54 1.15
C ARG A 22 3.28 -7.44 0.86
N ALA A 23 4.49 -6.95 1.13
CA ALA A 23 5.72 -7.72 0.94
C ALA A 23 5.74 -8.98 1.81
N TRP A 24 5.29 -8.87 3.06
CA TRP A 24 5.15 -10.02 3.95
C TRP A 24 4.15 -11.05 3.41
N LEU A 25 2.98 -10.59 2.92
CA LEU A 25 1.96 -11.46 2.35
C LEU A 25 2.51 -12.24 1.14
N LEU A 26 3.21 -11.56 0.23
CA LEU A 26 3.82 -12.18 -0.94
C LEU A 26 4.85 -13.26 -0.56
N GLU A 27 5.70 -12.97 0.44
CA GLU A 27 6.65 -13.96 0.94
C GLU A 27 5.95 -15.21 1.47
N GLN A 28 4.82 -15.06 2.15
CA GLN A 28 4.07 -16.21 2.67
C GLN A 28 3.43 -17.04 1.58
N ILE A 29 2.91 -16.39 0.54
CA ILE A 29 2.40 -17.03 -0.67
C ILE A 29 3.52 -17.85 -1.33
N ASP A 30 4.72 -17.28 -1.45
CA ASP A 30 5.88 -17.96 -2.05
C ASP A 30 6.40 -19.14 -1.23
N ARG A 31 6.29 -19.06 0.11
CA ARG A 31 6.55 -20.18 1.01
C ARG A 31 5.49 -21.30 0.94
N GLY A 32 4.47 -21.15 0.09
CA GLY A 32 3.42 -22.15 -0.13
C GLY A 32 2.30 -22.11 0.91
N ARG A 33 2.19 -21.03 1.71
CA ARG A 33 1.00 -20.83 2.54
C ARG A 33 -0.21 -20.53 1.66
N TRP A 34 -1.39 -20.93 2.14
CA TRP A 34 -2.67 -20.67 1.48
C TRP A 34 -2.68 -21.10 0.00
N SER A 35 -2.18 -22.29 -0.29
CA SER A 35 -2.03 -22.83 -1.65
C SER A 35 -3.34 -22.79 -2.46
N ASN A 36 -4.50 -22.98 -1.84
CA ASN A 36 -5.81 -22.87 -2.50
C ASN A 36 -6.21 -21.44 -2.88
N LEU A 37 -5.59 -20.43 -2.28
CA LEU A 37 -5.87 -19.00 -2.50
C LEU A 37 -4.68 -18.28 -3.13
N ARG A 38 -3.64 -19.01 -3.57
CA ARG A 38 -2.37 -18.42 -4.02
C ARG A 38 -2.59 -17.40 -5.14
N LEU A 39 -3.47 -17.73 -6.09
CA LEU A 39 -3.78 -16.89 -7.25
C LEU A 39 -4.60 -15.65 -6.83
N ASP A 40 -5.61 -15.84 -5.99
CA ASP A 40 -6.44 -14.74 -5.49
C ASP A 40 -5.62 -13.76 -4.63
N LEU A 41 -4.76 -14.29 -3.77
CA LEU A 41 -3.88 -13.48 -2.93
C LEU A 41 -2.80 -12.76 -3.74
N ALA A 42 -2.28 -13.38 -4.80
CA ALA A 42 -1.36 -12.72 -5.72
C ALA A 42 -2.05 -11.63 -6.55
N ALA A 43 -3.32 -11.83 -6.94
CA ALA A 43 -4.10 -10.78 -7.59
C ALA A 43 -4.32 -9.59 -6.65
N LEU A 44 -4.72 -9.86 -5.41
CA LEU A 44 -4.94 -8.85 -4.39
C LEU A 44 -3.66 -8.09 -4.03
N GLU A 45 -2.51 -8.77 -3.96
CA GLU A 45 -1.19 -8.14 -3.82
C GLU A 45 -0.94 -7.14 -4.94
N ARG A 46 -1.18 -7.51 -6.20
CA ARG A 46 -0.98 -6.62 -7.34
C ARG A 46 -1.94 -5.43 -7.35
N GLU A 47 -3.19 -5.63 -6.94
CA GLU A 47 -4.17 -4.55 -6.79
C GLU A 47 -3.73 -3.55 -5.70
N LEU A 48 -3.24 -4.05 -4.56
CA LEU A 48 -2.67 -3.23 -3.51
C LEU A 48 -1.42 -2.47 -3.97
N GLU A 49 -0.53 -3.10 -4.73
CA GLU A 49 0.65 -2.44 -5.29
C GLU A 49 0.26 -1.26 -6.18
N GLN A 50 -0.71 -1.45 -7.07
CA GLN A 50 -1.21 -0.41 -7.97
C GLN A 50 -1.83 0.77 -7.20
N LEU A 51 -2.64 0.46 -6.18
CA LEU A 51 -3.28 1.48 -5.36
C LEU A 51 -2.24 2.31 -4.59
N LEU A 52 -1.26 1.67 -3.96
CA LEU A 52 -0.21 2.36 -3.21
C LEU A 52 0.64 3.26 -4.13
N ARG A 53 0.98 2.79 -5.34
CA ARG A 53 1.65 3.60 -6.36
C ARG A 53 0.83 4.85 -6.73
N GLN A 54 -0.49 4.71 -6.85
CA GLN A 54 -1.38 5.82 -7.20
C GLN A 54 -1.48 6.85 -6.08
N VAL A 55 -1.52 6.42 -4.81
CA VAL A 55 -1.56 7.34 -3.66
C VAL A 55 -0.22 8.05 -3.50
N LEU A 56 0.90 7.34 -3.63
CA LEU A 56 2.25 7.94 -3.63
C LEU A 56 2.41 8.99 -4.73
N LYS A 57 1.88 8.71 -5.93
CA LYS A 57 1.87 9.67 -7.02
C LYS A 57 1.13 10.94 -6.62
N GLN A 58 -0.07 10.83 -6.04
CA GLN A 58 -0.88 11.99 -5.64
C GLN A 58 -0.21 12.81 -4.51
N CYS A 59 0.45 12.15 -3.56
CA CYS A 59 1.21 12.82 -2.50
C CYS A 59 2.48 13.51 -3.04
N GLY A 60 3.16 12.91 -4.03
CA GLY A 60 4.35 13.49 -4.68
C GLY A 60 4.06 14.63 -5.67
N ASP A 61 2.87 14.65 -6.28
CA ASP A 61 2.48 15.66 -7.28
C ASP A 61 2.09 17.00 -6.63
N GLY A 62 1.74 17.01 -5.34
CA GLY A 62 1.32 18.20 -4.59
C GLY A 62 2.40 19.28 -4.42
N LYS A 63 3.63 19.07 -4.89
CA LYS A 63 4.73 20.06 -4.84
C LYS A 63 4.84 20.94 -6.10
N SER A 64 4.11 20.68 -7.17
CA SER A 64 4.09 21.57 -8.35
C SER A 64 2.92 22.56 -8.32
N VAL A 65 3.01 23.59 -7.47
CA VAL A 65 2.58 24.97 -7.81
C VAL A 65 2.92 25.91 -6.66
N SER A 66 4.05 26.62 -6.78
CA SER A 66 4.29 27.99 -6.29
C SER A 66 5.56 28.51 -6.93
#